data_AF-A0A8B7Z485-F1
#
_entry.id   AF-A0A8B7Z485-F1
#
_cell.length_a   1.000
_cell.length_b   1.000
_cell.length_c   1.000
_cell.angle_alpha   90.00
_cell.angle_beta   90.00
_cell.angle_gamma   90.00
#
_symmetry.space_group_name_H-M   'P 1'
#
loop_
_entity.id
_entity.type
_entity.pdbx_description
1 polymer ?
#
loop_
_entity_poly.entity_id
_entity_poly.type
_entity_poly.pdbx_seq_one_letter_code
_entity_poly.pdbx_strand_id
1 'polypeptide(L)'
;MAIMIKCLCFENVRSGSIASAICTLVYSAFVMSLAARQLWLLDAIQGASYLLDGVVAIYAVTVAFFSLIIISSMLTLVGVSRDQRGFLVPYMVVMPLLILLQGAWCILLIIGLTTVASSYIDYHSLYVAEGTTVGVVQLILAILLTALDVLCFFCVVSQYQELRDGRGRRQDVMAVRTSTVVTTTSVVGGAVITAQQTVAPQGNVGPSPAYNEYPGHTSYSRLQEYPPCYPPQHGFIPQQSLPPQPGDTPKY
;
A
#
# COMPACT_ATOMS: atom_id res chain seq x y z
N MET A 1 -15.28 -2.17 3.09
CA MET A 1 -14.65 -3.50 2.98
C MET A 1 -13.32 -3.32 2.27
N ALA A 2 -12.21 -3.67 2.92
CA ALA A 2 -10.89 -3.58 2.31
C ALA A 2 -10.75 -4.63 1.20
N ILE A 3 -10.23 -4.22 0.03
CA ILE A 3 -10.07 -5.10 -1.14
C ILE A 3 -9.00 -6.18 -0.87
N MET A 4 -7.99 -5.88 -0.06
CA MET A 4 -6.93 -6.83 0.30
C MET A 4 -6.71 -6.87 1.82
N ILE A 5 -6.64 -8.08 2.37
CA ILE A 5 -6.39 -8.32 3.80
C ILE A 5 -4.89 -8.36 4.09
N LYS A 6 -4.07 -8.79 3.12
CA LYS A 6 -2.60 -8.83 3.21
C LYS A 6 -2.01 -8.13 1.99
N CYS A 7 -0.97 -7.31 2.19
CA CYS A 7 -0.25 -6.66 1.10
C CYS A 7 1.20 -7.15 1.08
N LEU A 8 1.61 -7.76 -0.03
CA LEU A 8 2.93 -8.38 -0.20
C LEU A 8 3.21 -9.40 0.92
N CYS A 9 4.40 -9.33 1.53
CA CYS A 9 4.84 -10.18 2.63
C CYS A 9 4.45 -9.64 4.01
N PHE A 10 3.64 -8.57 4.09
CA PHE A 10 3.26 -7.97 5.35
C PHE A 10 1.89 -8.47 5.81
N GLU A 11 1.84 -8.91 7.06
CA GLU A 11 0.60 -9.39 7.70
C GLU A 11 -0.42 -8.27 7.92
N ASN A 12 0.04 -7.00 7.89
CA ASN A 12 -0.78 -5.83 8.14
C ASN A 12 -0.68 -4.83 6.98
N VAL A 13 -1.83 -4.35 6.49
CA VAL A 13 -1.96 -3.33 5.44
C VAL A 13 -1.19 -2.04 5.80
N ARG A 14 -1.13 -1.72 7.08
CA ARG A 14 -0.39 -0.57 7.61
C ARG A 14 1.13 -0.68 7.41
N SER A 15 1.70 -1.84 7.70
CA SER A 15 3.14 -2.05 7.47
C SER A 15 3.44 -2.09 5.99
N GLY A 16 2.55 -2.70 5.19
CA GLY A 16 2.66 -2.73 3.73
C GLY A 16 2.65 -1.33 3.11
N SER A 17 1.75 -0.45 3.54
CA SER A 17 1.66 0.92 3.03
C SER A 17 2.85 1.82 3.43
N ILE A 18 3.43 1.62 4.62
CA ILE A 18 4.68 2.28 5.01
C ILE A 18 5.83 1.79 4.15
N ALA A 19 6.00 0.47 4.02
CA ALA A 19 7.05 -0.12 3.22
C ALA A 19 6.95 0.31 1.76
N SER A 20 5.74 0.32 1.18
CA SER A 20 5.52 0.78 -0.19
C SER A 20 5.90 2.25 -0.36
N ALA A 21 5.49 3.13 0.56
CA ALA A 21 5.82 4.55 0.47
C ALA A 21 7.34 4.80 0.59
N ILE A 22 8.05 4.03 1.42
CA ILE A 22 9.52 4.09 1.50
C ILE A 22 10.16 3.61 0.19
N CYS A 23 9.73 2.47 -0.33
CA CYS A 23 10.24 1.95 -1.60
C CYS A 23 10.03 2.96 -2.74
N THR A 24 8.82 3.52 -2.84
CA THR A 24 8.47 4.55 -3.82
C THR A 24 9.33 5.79 -3.68
N LEU A 25 9.58 6.24 -2.45
CA LEU A 25 10.43 7.39 -2.19
C LEU A 25 11.89 7.15 -2.61
N VAL A 26 12.46 6.00 -2.27
CA VAL A 26 13.86 5.68 -2.58
C VAL A 26 14.07 5.58 -4.09
N TYR A 27 13.23 4.84 -4.79
CA TYR A 27 13.41 4.68 -6.24
C TYR A 27 13.10 6.00 -6.98
N SER A 28 12.08 6.76 -6.56
CA SER A 28 11.76 8.05 -7.21
C SER A 28 12.89 9.07 -7.05
N ALA A 29 13.54 9.12 -5.88
CA ALA A 29 14.72 9.95 -5.68
C ALA A 29 15.88 9.54 -6.59
N PHE A 30 16.10 8.23 -6.77
CA PHE A 30 17.13 7.72 -7.68
C PHE A 30 16.83 8.08 -9.13
N VAL A 31 15.60 7.84 -9.62
CA VAL A 31 15.20 8.17 -10.99
C VAL A 31 15.25 9.67 -11.25
N MET A 32 14.79 10.49 -10.30
CA MET A 32 14.89 11.95 -10.38
C MET A 32 16.35 12.42 -10.49
N SER A 33 17.26 11.81 -9.71
CA SER A 33 18.69 12.16 -9.76
C SER A 33 19.31 11.82 -11.12
N LEU A 34 18.94 10.67 -11.70
CA LEU A 34 19.37 10.31 -13.05
C LEU A 34 18.80 11.26 -14.11
N ALA A 35 17.50 11.58 -14.04
CA ALA A 35 16.86 12.52 -14.96
C ALA A 35 17.45 13.93 -14.87
N ALA A 36 17.71 14.42 -13.65
CA ALA A 36 18.35 15.71 -13.43
C ALA A 36 19.80 15.74 -13.97
N ARG A 37 20.56 14.65 -13.77
CA ARG A 37 21.90 14.52 -14.35
C ARG A 37 21.85 14.54 -15.88
N GLN A 38 20.90 13.85 -16.49
CA GLN A 38 20.74 13.87 -17.96
C GLN A 38 20.40 15.27 -18.43
N LEU A 39 19.46 15.95 -17.77
CA LEU A 39 19.09 17.32 -18.11
C LEU A 39 20.29 18.27 -18.06
N TRP A 40 21.13 18.16 -17.03
CA TRP A 40 22.36 18.95 -16.91
C TRP A 40 23.39 18.64 -18.01
N LEU A 41 23.53 17.37 -18.39
CA LEU A 41 24.42 16.99 -19.50
C LEU A 41 23.92 17.49 -20.85
N LEU A 42 22.60 17.46 -21.10
CA LEU A 42 22.01 17.98 -22.35
C LEU A 42 22.19 19.49 -22.47
N ASP A 43 22.02 20.23 -21.38
CA ASP A 43 22.25 21.68 -21.31
C ASP A 43 23.71 22.03 -21.64
N ALA A 44 24.67 21.26 -21.10
CA ALA A 44 26.10 21.47 -21.37
C ALA A 44 26.52 21.25 -22.83
N ILE A 45 25.73 20.50 -23.61
CA ILE A 45 26.01 20.13 -25.02
C ILE A 45 25.29 21.07 -26.01
N GLN A 46 24.50 22.04 -25.54
CA GLN A 46 23.60 22.80 -26.41
C GLN A 46 24.31 23.60 -27.53
N GLY A 47 24.19 23.04 -28.74
CA GLY A 47 24.25 23.69 -30.04
C GLY A 47 22.97 23.41 -30.84
N ALA A 48 21.99 24.33 -30.75
CA ALA A 48 20.88 24.61 -31.67
C ALA A 48 20.31 23.47 -32.55
N SER A 49 19.67 22.45 -31.98
CA SER A 49 18.86 21.50 -32.77
C SER A 49 17.51 21.22 -32.11
N TYR A 50 16.42 21.39 -32.87
CA TYR A 50 15.03 21.26 -32.41
C TYR A 50 14.67 19.86 -31.86
N LEU A 51 15.40 18.82 -32.24
CA LEU A 51 15.25 17.48 -31.66
C LEU A 51 15.72 17.43 -30.19
N LEU A 52 16.67 18.29 -29.81
CA LEU A 52 17.17 18.38 -28.44
C LEU A 52 16.09 18.98 -27.51
N ASP A 53 15.28 19.93 -28.00
CA ASP A 53 14.22 20.58 -27.23
C ASP A 53 13.15 19.59 -26.75
N GLY A 54 12.75 18.64 -27.61
CA GLY A 54 11.78 17.61 -27.24
C GLY A 54 12.30 16.68 -26.13
N VAL A 55 13.57 16.30 -26.20
CA VAL A 55 14.20 15.42 -25.20
C VAL A 55 14.38 16.15 -23.86
N VAL A 56 14.78 17.42 -23.89
CA VAL A 56 14.87 18.29 -22.71
C VAL A 56 13.50 18.42 -22.04
N ALA A 57 12.43 18.65 -22.81
CA ALA A 57 11.07 18.74 -22.28
C ALA A 57 10.65 17.44 -21.57
N ILE A 58 10.95 16.28 -22.14
CA ILE A 58 10.63 14.98 -21.52
C ILE A 58 11.34 14.81 -20.17
N TYR A 59 12.63 15.11 -20.09
CA TYR A 59 13.37 15.02 -18.83
C TYR A 59 12.90 16.04 -17.79
N ALA A 60 12.57 17.26 -18.21
CA ALA A 60 12.02 18.29 -17.33
C ALA A 60 10.66 17.87 -16.74
N VAL A 61 9.75 17.35 -17.58
CA VAL A 61 8.45 16.80 -17.15
C VAL A 61 8.67 15.62 -16.21
N THR A 62 9.62 14.74 -16.52
CA THR A 62 9.97 13.59 -15.68
C THR A 62 10.41 14.05 -14.28
N VAL A 63 11.34 15.00 -14.18
CA VAL A 63 11.78 15.57 -12.90
C VAL A 63 10.61 16.19 -12.13
N ALA A 64 9.74 16.94 -12.81
CA ALA A 64 8.56 17.54 -12.18
C ALA A 64 7.62 16.47 -11.59
N PHE A 65 7.28 15.42 -12.35
CA PHE A 65 6.42 14.34 -11.86
C PHE A 65 7.03 13.56 -10.70
N PHE A 66 8.32 13.22 -10.78
CA PHE A 66 8.99 12.50 -9.69
C PHE A 66 9.11 13.36 -8.42
N SER A 67 9.26 14.68 -8.55
CA SER A 67 9.22 15.58 -7.38
C SER A 67 7.86 15.54 -6.66
N LEU A 68 6.75 15.50 -7.42
CA LEU A 68 5.40 15.36 -6.86
C LEU A 68 5.23 14.00 -6.18
N ILE A 69 5.79 12.93 -6.73
CA ILE A 69 5.76 11.60 -6.12
C ILE A 69 6.54 11.57 -4.81
N ILE A 70 7.71 12.18 -4.75
CA ILE A 70 8.50 12.27 -3.50
C ILE A 70 7.69 12.99 -2.42
N ILE A 71 7.11 14.15 -2.75
CA ILE A 71 6.26 14.92 -1.82
C ILE A 71 5.06 14.06 -1.38
N SER A 72 4.39 13.44 -2.33
CA SER A 72 3.21 12.61 -2.09
C SER A 72 3.51 11.36 -1.24
N SER A 73 4.68 10.75 -1.44
CA SER A 73 5.16 9.60 -0.66
C SER A 73 5.48 10.01 0.78
N MET A 74 6.09 11.18 0.98
CA MET A 74 6.29 11.77 2.31
C MET A 74 4.97 12.05 3.02
N LEU A 75 3.99 12.64 2.31
CA LEU A 75 2.65 12.87 2.86
C LEU A 75 1.97 11.55 3.25
N THR A 76 2.14 10.50 2.45
CA THR A 76 1.62 9.17 2.76
C THR A 76 2.26 8.60 4.03
N LEU A 77 3.58 8.72 4.19
CA LEU A 77 4.28 8.30 5.41
C LEU A 77 3.77 9.02 6.66
N VAL A 78 3.57 10.34 6.56
CA VAL A 78 3.01 11.15 7.65
C VAL A 78 1.55 10.77 7.91
N GLY A 79 0.75 10.59 6.86
CA GLY A 79 -0.65 10.22 6.92
C GLY A 79 -0.89 8.87 7.59
N VAL A 80 -0.08 7.86 7.24
CA VAL A 80 -0.15 6.53 7.86
C VAL A 80 0.40 6.55 9.29
N SER A 81 1.37 7.42 9.61
CA SER A 81 1.91 7.55 10.97
C SER A 81 0.95 8.27 11.91
N ARG A 82 0.20 9.24 11.40
CA ARG A 82 -0.79 10.05 12.15
C ARG A 82 -2.23 9.53 12.04
N ASP A 83 -2.44 8.42 11.35
CA ASP A 83 -3.76 7.85 11.04
C ASP A 83 -4.73 8.90 10.42
N GLN A 84 -4.19 9.81 9.60
CA GLN A 84 -4.94 10.90 8.96
C GLN A 84 -5.18 10.63 7.47
N ARG A 85 -6.43 10.34 7.11
CA ARG A 85 -6.85 10.00 5.74
C ARG A 85 -6.56 11.07 4.68
N GLY A 86 -6.59 12.35 5.06
CA GLY A 86 -6.42 13.47 4.12
C GLY A 86 -5.06 13.46 3.43
N PHE A 87 -4.01 13.02 4.12
CA PHE A 87 -2.65 12.97 3.58
C PHE A 87 -2.38 11.81 2.62
N LEU A 88 -3.28 10.83 2.53
CA LEU A 88 -3.17 9.71 1.57
C LEU A 88 -3.76 10.05 0.20
N VAL A 89 -4.66 11.03 0.14
CA VAL A 89 -5.33 11.48 -1.10
C VAL A 89 -4.36 11.90 -2.21
N PRO A 90 -3.32 12.74 -1.97
CA PRO A 90 -2.41 13.14 -3.05
C PRO A 90 -1.71 11.94 -3.69
N TYR A 91 -1.41 10.89 -2.94
CA TYR A 91 -0.79 9.67 -3.47
C TYR A 91 -1.76 8.88 -4.33
N MET A 92 -3.01 8.78 -3.90
CA MET A 92 -4.06 8.13 -4.69
C MET A 92 -4.35 8.84 -6.02
N VAL A 93 -4.05 10.13 -6.14
CA VAL A 93 -4.24 10.90 -7.39
C VAL A 93 -3.00 10.83 -8.29
N VAL A 94 -1.81 11.04 -7.74
CA VAL A 94 -0.56 11.10 -8.52
C VAL A 94 -0.12 9.71 -9.00
N MET A 95 -0.30 8.67 -8.20
CA MET A 95 0.21 7.33 -8.53
C MET A 95 -0.46 6.70 -9.76
N PRO A 96 -1.79 6.77 -9.96
CA PRO A 96 -2.41 6.29 -11.20
C PRO A 96 -1.91 7.02 -12.45
N LEU A 97 -1.65 8.33 -12.37
CA LEU A 97 -1.09 9.10 -13.48
C LEU A 97 0.31 8.61 -13.84
N LEU A 98 1.15 8.31 -12.83
CA LEU A 98 2.47 7.69 -13.04
C LEU A 98 2.34 6.33 -13.73
N ILE A 99 1.46 5.45 -13.23
CA ILE A 99 1.25 4.11 -13.79
C ILE A 99 0.82 4.20 -15.26
N LEU A 100 -0.07 5.13 -15.61
CA LEU A 100 -0.48 5.37 -17.00
C LEU A 100 0.68 5.88 -17.86
N LEU A 101 1.45 6.84 -17.35
CA LEU A 101 2.62 7.37 -18.06
C LEU A 101 3.68 6.29 -18.30
N GLN A 102 3.93 5.45 -17.31
CA GLN A 102 4.87 4.33 -17.41
C GLN A 102 4.35 3.24 -18.34
N GLY A 103 3.04 2.97 -18.34
CA GLY A 103 2.39 2.12 -19.32
C GLY A 103 2.57 2.64 -20.76
N ALA A 104 2.37 3.94 -20.98
CA ALA A 104 2.62 4.58 -22.27
C ALA A 104 4.10 4.48 -22.68
N TRP A 105 5.03 4.70 -21.75
CA TRP A 105 6.46 4.53 -21.99
C TRP A 105 6.83 3.08 -22.36
N CYS A 106 6.27 2.08 -21.67
CA CYS A 106 6.43 0.68 -22.02
C CYS A 106 5.95 0.37 -23.44
N ILE A 107 4.80 0.93 -23.86
CA ILE A 107 4.28 0.78 -25.22
C ILE A 107 5.25 1.40 -26.24
N LEU A 108 5.76 2.60 -25.97
CA LEU A 108 6.75 3.25 -26.83
C LEU A 108 8.05 2.44 -26.95
N LEU A 109 8.52 1.84 -25.85
CA LEU A 109 9.68 0.94 -25.88
C LEU A 109 9.42 -0.30 -26.73
N ILE A 110 8.22 -0.90 -26.65
CA ILE A 110 7.84 -2.05 -27.49
C ILE A 110 7.82 -1.65 -28.97
N ILE A 111 7.24 -0.50 -29.30
CA ILE A 111 7.22 0.01 -30.68
C ILE A 111 8.65 0.31 -31.16
N GLY A 112 9.49 0.91 -30.33
CA GLY A 112 10.90 1.16 -30.64
C GLY A 112 11.67 -0.13 -30.92
N LEU A 113 11.49 -1.16 -30.09
CA LEU A 113 12.13 -2.47 -30.28
C LEU A 113 11.66 -3.17 -31.57
N THR A 114 10.37 -3.09 -31.89
CA THR A 114 9.79 -3.75 -33.09
C THR A 114 10.12 -3.02 -34.39
N THR A 115 10.15 -1.67 -34.39
CA THR A 115 10.50 -0.87 -35.57
C THR A 115 11.98 -1.00 -35.94
N VAL A 116 12.87 -1.03 -34.95
CA VAL A 116 14.30 -1.33 -35.17
C VAL A 116 14.48 -2.74 -35.74
N ALA A 117 13.75 -3.74 -35.23
CA ALA A 117 13.79 -5.09 -35.76
C ALA A 117 13.29 -5.21 -37.22
N SER A 118 12.36 -4.36 -37.65
CA SER A 118 11.84 -4.36 -39.03
C SER A 118 12.74 -3.63 -40.04
N SER A 119 13.61 -2.73 -39.57
CA SER A 119 14.53 -1.95 -40.42
C SER A 119 15.82 -2.73 -40.74
N TYR A 120 15.89 -3.99 -40.33
CA TYR A 120 17.11 -4.78 -40.14
C TYR A 120 17.43 -5.75 -41.28
N ILE A 121 16.98 -5.43 -42.49
CA ILE A 121 17.51 -6.03 -43.73
C ILE A 121 18.43 -4.98 -44.34
N ASP A 122 19.65 -4.81 -43.79
CA ASP A 122 20.87 -4.90 -44.62
C ASP A 122 22.18 -4.37 -44.00
N TYR A 123 22.23 -3.41 -43.07
CA TYR A 123 23.55 -2.89 -42.65
C TYR A 123 23.64 -2.51 -41.16
N HIS A 124 24.71 -2.98 -40.50
CA HIS A 124 25.28 -2.57 -39.19
C HIS A 124 25.02 -3.47 -37.95
N SER A 125 25.73 -4.60 -37.91
CA SER A 125 25.55 -5.75 -37.00
C SER A 125 26.19 -5.66 -35.59
N LEU A 126 27.02 -4.65 -35.26
CA LEU A 126 27.75 -4.66 -33.98
C LEU A 126 27.23 -3.67 -32.91
N TYR A 127 26.75 -2.49 -33.30
CA TYR A 127 26.30 -1.45 -32.34
C TYR A 127 24.82 -1.56 -31.94
N VAL A 128 23.99 -2.21 -32.76
CA VAL A 128 22.55 -2.33 -32.48
C VAL A 128 22.20 -3.65 -31.76
N ALA A 129 23.10 -4.64 -31.77
CA ALA A 129 22.99 -5.82 -30.92
C ALA A 129 23.06 -5.44 -29.43
N GLU A 130 23.97 -4.54 -29.03
CA GLU A 130 24.02 -4.03 -27.65
C GLU A 130 22.78 -3.20 -27.30
N GLY A 131 22.31 -2.36 -28.21
CA GLY A 131 21.10 -1.55 -28.01
C GLY A 131 19.83 -2.38 -27.82
N THR A 132 19.71 -3.52 -28.50
CA THR A 132 18.54 -4.40 -28.39
C THR A 132 18.50 -5.14 -27.05
N THR A 133 19.64 -5.70 -26.60
CA THR A 133 19.72 -6.35 -25.29
C THR A 133 19.46 -5.36 -24.16
N VAL A 134 20.04 -4.16 -24.22
CA VAL A 134 19.79 -3.08 -23.24
C VAL A 134 18.32 -2.67 -23.26
N GLY A 135 17.71 -2.52 -24.43
CA GLY A 135 16.29 -2.19 -24.57
C GLY A 135 15.34 -3.25 -24.00
N VAL A 136 15.64 -4.54 -24.20
CA VAL A 136 14.85 -5.64 -23.61
C VAL A 136 14.97 -5.66 -22.09
N VAL A 137 16.18 -5.51 -21.54
CA VAL A 137 16.38 -5.43 -20.09
C VAL A 137 15.64 -4.22 -19.50
N GLN A 138 15.70 -3.07 -20.18
CA GLN A 138 14.97 -1.87 -19.78
C GLN A 138 13.46 -2.08 -19.81
N LEU A 139 12.92 -2.77 -20.82
CA LEU A 139 11.50 -3.10 -20.90
C LEU A 139 11.07 -4.01 -19.74
N ILE A 140 11.84 -5.07 -19.45
CA ILE A 140 11.55 -5.99 -18.34
C ILE A 140 11.56 -5.22 -17.01
N LEU A 141 12.58 -4.39 -16.78
CA LEU A 141 12.66 -3.57 -15.58
C LEU A 141 11.48 -2.59 -15.47
N ALA A 142 11.08 -1.96 -16.57
CA ALA A 142 9.95 -1.05 -16.61
C ALA A 142 8.63 -1.75 -16.26
N ILE A 143 8.40 -2.97 -16.78
CA ILE A 143 7.22 -3.78 -16.45
C ILE A 143 7.22 -4.17 -14.98
N LEU A 144 8.36 -4.63 -14.44
CA LEU A 144 8.48 -5.00 -13.02
C LEU A 144 8.23 -3.81 -12.09
N LEU A 145 8.78 -2.64 -12.40
CA LEU A 145 8.55 -1.42 -11.64
C LEU A 145 7.08 -0.98 -11.73
N THR A 146 6.46 -1.05 -12.91
CA THR A 146 5.04 -0.74 -13.08
C THR A 146 4.16 -1.67 -12.25
N ALA A 147 4.47 -2.97 -12.23
CA ALA A 147 3.76 -3.95 -11.41
C ALA A 147 3.94 -3.67 -9.91
N LEU A 148 5.15 -3.31 -9.48
CA LEU A 148 5.43 -2.89 -8.11
C LEU A 148 4.61 -1.66 -7.74
N ASP A 149 4.53 -0.67 -8.61
CA ASP A 149 3.77 0.56 -8.40
C ASP A 149 2.26 0.32 -8.28
N VAL A 150 1.72 -0.58 -9.11
CA VAL A 150 0.32 -1.02 -9.01
C VAL A 150 0.06 -1.69 -7.66
N LEU A 151 0.96 -2.57 -7.20
CA LEU A 151 0.84 -3.20 -5.88
C LEU A 151 0.92 -2.17 -4.74
N CYS A 152 1.88 -1.24 -4.82
CA CYS A 152 2.02 -0.14 -3.86
C CYS A 152 0.75 0.72 -3.82
N PHE A 153 0.18 1.06 -4.98
CA PHE A 153 -1.08 1.78 -5.09
C PHE A 153 -2.21 1.04 -4.38
N PHE A 154 -2.40 -0.26 -4.64
CA PHE A 154 -3.42 -1.05 -3.97
C PHE A 154 -3.20 -1.15 -2.44
N CYS A 155 -1.96 -1.20 -1.95
CA CYS A 155 -1.70 -1.14 -0.50
C CYS A 155 -2.18 0.18 0.12
N VAL A 156 -1.89 1.32 -0.50
CA VAL A 156 -2.30 2.64 0.00
C VAL A 156 -3.81 2.83 -0.10
N VAL A 157 -4.45 2.39 -1.19
CA VAL A 157 -5.91 2.41 -1.34
C VAL A 157 -6.59 1.56 -0.27
N SER A 158 -6.05 0.37 0.03
CA SER A 158 -6.57 -0.51 1.08
C SER A 158 -6.47 0.14 2.46
N GLN A 159 -5.32 0.76 2.78
CA GLN A 159 -5.15 1.52 4.03
C GLN A 159 -6.11 2.71 4.13
N TYR A 160 -6.34 3.41 3.01
CA TYR A 160 -7.30 4.51 2.95
C TYR A 160 -8.73 4.04 3.24
N GLN A 161 -9.13 2.89 2.68
CA GLN A 161 -10.44 2.30 2.94
C GLN A 161 -10.61 1.91 4.42
N GLU A 162 -9.60 1.31 5.05
CA GLU A 162 -9.65 1.00 6.48
C GLU A 162 -9.82 2.26 7.33
N LEU A 163 -9.01 3.29 7.09
CA LEU A 163 -9.11 4.56 7.82
C LEU A 163 -10.45 5.27 7.58
N ARG A 164 -11.02 5.13 6.38
CA ARG A 164 -12.35 5.69 6.05
C ARG A 164 -13.45 4.98 6.81
N ASP A 165 -13.38 3.65 6.91
CA ASP A 165 -14.35 2.83 7.62
C ASP A 165 -14.13 2.90 9.16
N GLY A 166 -13.16 3.70 9.63
CA GLY A 166 -12.85 3.89 11.06
C GLY A 166 -12.08 2.74 11.69
N ARG A 167 -11.54 1.82 10.89
CA ARG A 167 -10.79 0.63 11.29
C ARG A 167 -9.29 0.83 11.03
N GLY A 168 -8.46 -0.06 11.54
CA GLY A 168 -7.02 -0.09 11.22
C GLY A 168 -6.23 1.04 11.89
N ARG A 169 -6.75 1.61 12.98
CA ARG A 169 -6.00 2.57 13.81
C ARG A 169 -4.88 1.85 14.56
N ARG A 170 -3.86 2.60 15.01
CA ARG A 170 -2.80 2.06 15.89
C ARG A 170 -3.35 1.25 17.06
N GLN A 171 -4.42 1.73 17.66
CA GLN A 171 -5.05 1.16 18.84
C GLN A 171 -5.62 -0.23 18.55
N ASP A 172 -6.23 -0.44 17.37
CA ASP A 172 -6.81 -1.72 16.98
C ASP A 172 -5.72 -2.79 16.80
N VAL A 173 -4.62 -2.42 16.14
CA VAL A 173 -3.49 -3.34 15.90
C VAL A 173 -2.78 -3.69 17.20
N MET A 174 -2.63 -2.73 18.12
CA MET A 174 -2.07 -2.98 19.44
C MET A 174 -2.99 -3.88 20.27
N ALA A 175 -4.30 -3.65 20.25
CA ALA A 175 -5.28 -4.47 20.96
C ALA A 175 -5.23 -5.94 20.51
N VAL A 176 -5.18 -6.20 19.20
CA VAL A 176 -5.07 -7.57 18.65
C VAL A 176 -3.78 -8.27 19.11
N ARG A 177 -2.65 -7.56 19.17
CA ARG A 177 -1.40 -8.13 19.68
C ARG A 177 -1.44 -8.44 21.17
N THR A 178 -2.05 -7.57 21.97
CA THR A 178 -2.13 -7.75 23.43
C THR A 178 -3.08 -8.90 23.82
N SER A 179 -4.11 -9.20 23.02
CA SER A 179 -5.05 -10.29 23.29
C SER A 179 -4.48 -11.70 23.05
N THR A 180 -3.27 -11.81 22.48
CA THR A 180 -2.63 -13.10 22.18
C THR A 180 -1.56 -13.44 23.21
N VAL A 181 -1.94 -13.52 24.49
CA VAL A 181 -1.08 -14.12 25.53
C VAL A 181 -1.55 -15.56 25.72
N VAL A 182 -0.83 -16.51 25.13
CA VAL A 182 -1.06 -17.94 25.38
C VAL A 182 -0.43 -18.26 26.74
N THR A 183 -1.24 -18.30 27.79
CA THR A 183 -0.80 -18.80 29.09
C THR A 183 -0.69 -20.32 29.01
N THR A 184 0.50 -20.85 28.77
CA THR A 184 0.77 -22.28 28.92
C THR A 184 0.95 -22.62 30.39
N THR A 185 -0.12 -23.03 31.08
CA THR A 185 0.01 -23.68 32.38
C THR A 185 0.46 -25.12 32.18
N SER A 186 1.69 -25.46 32.56
CA SER A 186 2.15 -26.85 32.60
C SER A 186 1.50 -27.56 33.79
N VAL A 187 0.43 -28.31 33.55
CA VAL A 187 -0.07 -29.28 34.53
C VAL A 187 0.71 -30.57 34.32
N VAL A 188 1.36 -31.04 35.39
CA VAL A 188 2.06 -32.34 35.45
C VAL A 188 1.05 -33.43 35.06
N GLY A 189 1.14 -33.94 33.82
CA GLY A 189 0.26 -35.01 33.32
C GLY A 189 -0.29 -34.85 31.90
N GLY A 190 -0.14 -33.70 31.25
CA GLY A 190 -0.54 -33.54 29.85
C GLY A 190 -0.66 -32.08 29.44
N ALA A 191 0.04 -31.68 28.39
CA ALA A 191 -0.04 -30.33 27.87
C ALA A 191 -1.40 -30.11 27.17
N VAL A 192 -2.35 -29.51 27.87
CA VAL A 192 -3.57 -28.97 27.27
C VAL A 192 -3.27 -27.54 26.84
N ILE A 193 -3.18 -27.32 25.52
CA ILE A 193 -3.06 -25.97 24.96
C ILE A 193 -4.46 -25.36 24.92
N THR A 194 -4.84 -24.64 25.96
CA THR A 194 -6.07 -23.85 25.95
C THR A 194 -5.75 -22.48 25.37
N ALA A 195 -6.08 -22.26 24.10
CA ALA A 195 -6.05 -20.91 23.50
C ALA A 195 -7.17 -20.08 24.13
N GLN A 196 -6.89 -19.44 25.26
CA GLN A 196 -7.87 -18.60 25.94
C GLN A 196 -7.87 -17.22 25.27
N GLN A 197 -8.84 -17.00 24.38
CA GLN A 197 -9.08 -15.67 23.80
C GLN A 197 -9.51 -14.75 24.95
N THR A 198 -8.60 -13.89 25.42
CA THR A 198 -8.87 -12.99 26.53
C THR A 198 -9.80 -11.90 26.03
N VAL A 199 -11.11 -12.11 26.18
CA VAL A 199 -12.10 -11.04 26.05
C VAL A 199 -11.77 -10.01 27.11
N ALA A 200 -11.54 -8.76 26.70
CA ALA A 200 -11.28 -7.66 27.61
C ALA A 200 -12.34 -7.65 28.73
N PRO A 201 -11.95 -7.48 30.01
CA PRO A 201 -12.91 -7.49 31.10
C PRO A 201 -13.93 -6.38 30.86
N GLN A 202 -15.20 -6.77 30.72
CA GLN A 202 -16.31 -5.84 30.87
C GLN A 202 -16.23 -5.32 32.31
N GLY A 203 -15.70 -4.09 32.45
CA GLY A 203 -15.67 -3.38 33.71
C GLY A 203 -17.08 -3.31 34.27
N ASN A 204 -17.31 -4.08 35.32
CA ASN A 204 -18.50 -4.03 36.14
C ASN A 204 -18.53 -2.63 36.78
N VAL A 205 -19.37 -1.73 36.26
CA VAL A 205 -19.56 -0.39 36.80
C VAL A 205 -20.29 -0.53 38.13
N GLY A 206 -19.53 -0.59 39.22
CA GLY A 206 -20.08 -0.44 40.57
C GLY A 206 -20.60 0.98 40.80
N PRO A 207 -21.54 1.17 41.74
CA PRO A 207 -22.12 2.48 42.02
C PRO A 207 -21.06 3.45 42.56
N SER A 208 -20.97 4.62 41.94
CA SER A 208 -20.07 5.71 42.34
C SER A 208 -20.37 6.21 43.75
N PRO A 209 -19.34 6.43 44.60
CA PRO A 209 -19.49 7.27 45.78
C PRO A 209 -19.58 8.74 45.37
N ALA A 210 -20.54 9.45 45.97
CA ALA A 210 -20.75 10.88 45.82
C ALA A 210 -19.49 11.65 46.25
N TYR A 211 -18.90 12.40 45.31
CA TYR A 211 -17.89 13.41 45.61
C TYR A 211 -18.50 14.80 45.49
N ASN A 212 -18.24 15.58 46.54
CA ASN A 212 -18.71 16.93 46.75
C ASN A 212 -18.26 17.91 45.65
N GLU A 213 -19.17 18.82 45.34
CA GLU A 213 -18.99 20.04 44.55
C GLU A 213 -17.71 20.82 44.93
N TYR A 214 -16.95 21.20 43.91
CA TYR A 214 -16.17 22.43 43.89
C TYR A 214 -16.49 23.19 42.59
N PRO A 215 -16.83 24.49 42.65
CA PRO A 215 -17.22 25.24 41.47
C PRO A 215 -16.01 25.87 40.78
N GLY A 216 -16.07 25.87 39.45
CA GLY A 216 -15.28 26.78 38.62
C GLY A 216 -14.19 26.09 37.81
N HIS A 217 -14.53 25.70 36.58
CA HIS A 217 -13.79 26.12 35.38
C HIS A 217 -14.52 25.61 34.14
N THR A 218 -15.16 26.56 33.43
CA THR A 218 -15.87 26.36 32.18
C THR A 218 -14.89 25.93 31.08
N SER A 219 -14.91 24.66 30.72
CA SER A 219 -14.24 24.14 29.52
C SER A 219 -15.28 23.54 28.60
N TYR A 220 -15.43 24.11 27.41
CA TYR A 220 -16.32 23.63 26.36
C TYR A 220 -15.81 22.29 25.79
N SER A 221 -16.23 21.19 26.39
CA SER A 221 -16.12 19.85 25.79
C SER A 221 -17.32 19.64 24.87
N ARG A 222 -17.09 19.80 23.57
CA ARG A 222 -18.04 19.40 22.52
C ARG A 222 -18.12 17.86 22.55
N LEU A 223 -19.12 17.32 23.24
CA LEU A 223 -19.53 15.92 23.14
C LEU A 223 -19.96 15.67 21.69
N GLN A 224 -19.06 15.10 20.91
CA GLN A 224 -19.40 14.51 19.62
C GLN A 224 -19.80 13.07 19.93
N GLU A 225 -21.11 12.88 20.13
CA GLU A 225 -21.75 11.56 20.15
C GLU A 225 -21.34 10.80 18.89
N TYR A 226 -20.47 9.81 19.06
CA TYR A 226 -20.31 8.77 18.06
C TYR A 226 -21.48 7.80 18.25
N PRO A 227 -22.34 7.57 17.24
CA PRO A 227 -23.34 6.53 17.32
C PRO A 227 -22.64 5.16 17.43
N PRO A 228 -23.11 4.26 18.32
CA PRO A 228 -22.61 2.91 18.40
C PRO A 228 -23.16 2.12 17.22
N CYS A 229 -22.37 1.96 16.16
CA CYS A 229 -22.72 1.10 15.04
C CYS A 229 -21.55 0.21 14.67
N TYR A 230 -21.26 -0.76 15.55
CA TYR A 230 -20.98 -2.10 15.06
C TYR A 230 -21.78 -3.11 15.89
N PRO A 231 -22.68 -3.89 15.28
CA PRO A 231 -23.19 -5.07 15.94
C PRO A 231 -22.02 -6.01 16.24
N PRO A 232 -22.01 -6.70 17.40
CA PRO A 232 -21.01 -7.70 17.69
C PRO A 232 -21.04 -8.75 16.57
N GLN A 233 -19.91 -8.98 15.91
CA GLN A 233 -19.76 -10.12 15.02
C GLN A 233 -19.92 -11.38 15.87
N HIS A 234 -21.10 -12.00 15.81
CA HIS A 234 -21.30 -13.35 16.29
C HIS A 234 -20.37 -14.25 15.47
N GLY A 235 -19.39 -14.82 16.16
CA GLY A 235 -18.52 -15.84 15.58
C GLY A 235 -19.39 -16.93 14.97
N PHE A 236 -19.10 -17.26 13.72
CA PHE A 236 -19.66 -18.44 13.09
C PHE A 236 -19.27 -19.65 13.94
N ILE A 237 -20.26 -20.26 14.57
CA ILE A 237 -20.13 -21.57 15.19
C ILE A 237 -19.78 -22.53 14.04
N PRO A 238 -18.67 -23.29 14.11
CA PRO A 238 -18.41 -24.33 13.11
C PRO A 238 -19.60 -25.28 13.11
N GLN A 239 -20.23 -25.47 11.94
CA GLN A 239 -21.29 -26.46 11.77
C GLN A 239 -20.71 -27.83 12.14
N GLN A 240 -21.07 -28.33 13.33
CA GLN A 240 -20.95 -29.74 13.63
C GLN A 240 -21.86 -30.48 12.66
N SER A 241 -21.25 -31.27 11.79
CA SER A 241 -21.92 -32.23 10.93
C SER A 241 -22.85 -33.09 11.78
N LEU A 242 -24.16 -32.99 11.55
CA LEU A 242 -25.13 -33.91 12.15
C LEU A 242 -24.78 -35.35 11.73
N PRO A 243 -24.89 -36.33 12.64
CA PRO A 243 -24.77 -37.73 12.28
C PRO A 243 -25.88 -38.13 11.30
N PRO A 244 -25.58 -39.05 10.35
CA PRO A 244 -26.56 -39.51 9.37
C PRO A 244 -27.75 -40.17 10.06
N GLN A 245 -28.96 -39.75 9.66
CA GLN A 245 -30.22 -40.30 10.14
C GLN A 245 -30.42 -41.71 9.53
N PRO A 246 -30.66 -42.75 10.34
CA PRO A 246 -30.93 -44.09 9.82
C PRO A 246 -32.38 -44.14 9.32
N GLY A 247 -32.59 -44.26 8.01
CA GLY A 247 -33.97 -44.37 7.49
C GLY A 247 -34.18 -44.54 6.00
N ASP A 248 -33.26 -44.13 5.13
CA ASP A 248 -33.51 -44.19 3.69
C ASP A 248 -32.96 -45.48 3.06
N THR A 249 -33.84 -46.47 2.93
CA THR A 249 -33.60 -47.62 2.05
C THR A 249 -33.89 -47.22 0.60
N PRO A 250 -32.96 -47.46 -0.36
CA PRO A 250 -33.24 -47.24 -1.76
C PRO A 250 -34.20 -48.34 -2.26
N LYS A 251 -35.32 -47.93 -2.84
CA LYS A 251 -36.19 -48.82 -3.62
C LYS A 251 -35.56 -49.03 -5.01
N TYR A 252 -35.34 -50.29 -5.34
CA TYR A 252 -34.98 -50.79 -6.67
C TYR A 252 -36.13 -50.61 -7.66
#